data_AF-A0A822DCW8-F1
#
_entry.id   AF-A0A822DCW8-F1
#
_cell.length_a   1.000
_cell.length_b   1.000
_cell.length_c   1.000
_cell.angle_alpha   90.00
_cell.angle_beta   90.00
_cell.angle_gamma   90.00
#
_symmetry.space_group_name_H-M   'P 1'
#
loop_
_entity.id
_entity.type
_entity.pdbx_description
1 polymer ?
#
loop_
_entity_poly.entity_id
_entity_poly.type
_entity_poly.pdbx_seq_one_letter_code
_entity_poly.pdbx_strand_id
1 'polypeptide(L)'
;LLQSTIKNLSSNDFLPLYFHAQNAAILIEIDENSLNQPLISSWQVLLPTEIITSSLEPHLSCFPVPVFRLPDLSQLLSSVHCELLLEFMKNTIEYSKSYKSSYTFDETREVPISHYVCQWWIIQFQGVQNDNQINTSISFKKKHRDQIRYKNSALPFRRSGLWMTMKVVFQSILTKRLGKIGTIVYKLLITDFLTYFISTREKLIRSRISIDLLMHCLRKIVRRLNKIDGLLSTIDSNNITPWIQNIREEIKQKIGRIT
;
A
#
# COMPACT_ATOMS: atom_id res chain seq x y z
N LEU A 1 17.37 -15.02 -6.41
CA LEU A 1 17.17 -13.57 -6.15
C LEU A 1 16.32 -13.33 -4.90
N LEU A 2 15.06 -13.79 -4.84
CA LEU A 2 14.20 -13.54 -3.67
C LEU A 2 14.79 -14.12 -2.37
N GLN A 3 15.23 -15.37 -2.39
CA GLN A 3 15.88 -16.02 -1.26
C GLN A 3 17.11 -15.26 -0.75
N SER A 4 17.98 -14.79 -1.66
CA SER A 4 19.15 -13.97 -1.30
C SER A 4 18.74 -12.61 -0.73
N THR A 5 17.67 -11.99 -1.24
CA THR A 5 17.14 -10.73 -0.70
C THR A 5 16.63 -10.93 0.72
N ILE A 6 15.88 -12.00 0.99
CA ILE A 6 15.36 -12.32 2.33
C ILE A 6 16.50 -12.63 3.30
N LYS A 7 17.52 -13.38 2.85
CA LYS A 7 18.70 -13.72 3.66
C LYS A 7 19.51 -12.48 4.08
N ASN A 8 19.48 -11.44 3.25
CA ASN A 8 20.22 -10.20 3.51
C ASN A 8 19.43 -9.19 4.35
N LEU A 9 18.20 -9.51 4.79
CA LEU A 9 17.44 -8.65 5.68
C LEU A 9 18.09 -8.62 7.06
N SER A 10 18.29 -7.40 7.56
CA SER A 10 18.86 -7.10 8.87
C SER A 10 17.77 -6.67 9.86
N SER A 11 18.17 -6.44 11.11
CA SER A 11 17.28 -5.92 12.15
C SER A 11 16.53 -4.67 11.68
N ASN A 12 15.22 -4.59 11.94
CA ASN A 12 14.34 -3.48 11.56
C ASN A 12 14.17 -3.26 10.05
N ASP A 13 14.55 -4.24 9.22
CA ASP A 13 14.29 -4.21 7.78
C ASP A 13 12.86 -4.65 7.45
N PHE A 14 12.37 -4.07 6.36
CA PHE A 14 11.05 -4.32 5.80
C PHE A 14 11.19 -4.72 4.34
N LEU A 15 10.58 -5.84 3.98
CA LEU A 15 10.50 -6.31 2.60
C LEU A 15 9.03 -6.30 2.12
N PRO A 16 8.60 -5.24 1.43
CA PRO A 16 7.29 -5.20 0.80
C PRO A 16 7.30 -5.97 -0.52
N LEU A 17 6.32 -6.85 -0.71
CA LEU A 17 6.09 -7.62 -1.92
C LEU A 17 4.68 -7.34 -2.46
N TYR A 18 4.57 -7.03 -3.75
CA TYR A 18 3.29 -6.79 -4.42
C TYR A 18 3.01 -7.87 -5.46
N PHE A 19 1.89 -8.56 -5.32
CA PHE A 19 1.44 -9.64 -6.19
C PHE A 19 0.27 -9.15 -7.03
N HIS A 20 0.59 -8.53 -8.17
CA HIS A 20 -0.43 -8.03 -9.09
C HIS A 20 -1.38 -9.14 -9.56
N ALA A 21 -0.83 -10.30 -9.94
CA ALA A 21 -1.58 -11.44 -10.45
C ALA A 21 -2.50 -12.09 -9.39
N GLN A 22 -2.29 -11.78 -8.10
CA GLN A 22 -3.07 -12.32 -6.99
C GLN A 22 -3.83 -11.24 -6.22
N ASN A 23 -3.84 -9.99 -6.70
CA ASN A 23 -4.48 -8.86 -6.01
C ASN A 23 -4.08 -8.75 -4.51
N ALA A 24 -2.81 -9.05 -4.21
CA ALA A 24 -2.34 -9.19 -2.85
C ALA A 24 -1.04 -8.42 -2.63
N ALA A 25 -0.77 -8.13 -1.37
CA ALA A 25 0.52 -7.64 -0.93
C ALA A 25 0.93 -8.33 0.37
N ILE A 26 2.23 -8.50 0.52
CA ILE A 26 2.87 -9.00 1.75
C ILE A 26 3.87 -7.94 2.21
N LEU A 27 3.95 -7.73 3.51
CA LEU A 27 5.04 -7.02 4.16
C LEU A 27 5.69 -7.98 5.15
N ILE A 28 6.92 -8.38 4.83
CA ILE A 28 7.81 -9.11 5.73
C ILE A 28 8.60 -8.08 6.53
N GLU A 29 8.74 -8.31 7.82
CA GLU A 29 9.49 -7.48 8.74
C GLU A 29 10.41 -8.35 9.61
N ILE A 30 11.63 -7.88 9.82
CA ILE A 30 12.56 -8.45 10.80
C ILE A 30 12.51 -7.59 12.06
N ASP A 31 11.89 -8.13 13.11
CA ASP A 31 11.79 -7.44 14.40
C ASP A 31 13.16 -7.38 15.09
N GLU A 32 13.46 -6.25 15.72
CA GLU A 32 14.74 -6.02 16.41
C GLU A 32 14.94 -6.98 17.58
N ASN A 33 13.85 -7.31 18.26
CA ASN A 33 13.88 -8.21 19.42
C ASN A 33 13.97 -9.69 19.02
N SER A 34 13.74 -10.03 17.75
CA SER A 34 13.60 -11.43 17.33
C SER A 34 14.01 -11.61 15.86
N LEU A 35 15.32 -11.48 15.60
CA LEU A 35 15.91 -11.58 14.26
C LEU A 35 15.54 -12.87 13.51
N ASN A 36 15.39 -13.98 14.23
CA ASN A 36 15.05 -15.27 13.63
C ASN A 36 13.54 -15.53 13.51
N GLN A 37 12.68 -14.59 13.93
CA GLN A 37 11.23 -14.74 13.93
C GLN A 37 10.57 -13.61 13.14
N PRO A 38 10.57 -13.70 11.80
CA PRO A 38 10.04 -12.63 10.97
C PRO A 38 8.53 -12.48 11.16
N LEU A 39 8.08 -11.24 11.05
CA LEU A 39 6.68 -10.84 11.06
C LEU A 39 6.17 -10.74 9.63
N ILE A 40 5.01 -11.32 9.36
CA ILE A 40 4.37 -11.35 8.05
C ILE A 40 3.00 -10.73 8.18
N SER A 41 2.76 -9.67 7.42
CA SER A 41 1.41 -9.12 7.23
C SER A 41 1.02 -9.21 5.77
N SER A 42 -0.22 -9.61 5.50
CA SER A 42 -0.74 -9.77 4.15
C SER A 42 -2.11 -9.11 4.02
N TRP A 43 -2.41 -8.55 2.85
CA TRP A 43 -3.72 -7.94 2.61
C TRP A 43 -4.12 -7.96 1.14
N GLN A 44 -5.43 -7.96 0.93
CA GLN A 44 -6.05 -7.73 -0.38
C GLN A 44 -5.90 -6.26 -0.77
N VAL A 45 -5.47 -6.01 -2.01
CA VAL A 45 -5.09 -4.67 -2.46
C VAL A 45 -6.27 -3.90 -3.06
N LEU A 46 -7.04 -4.55 -3.92
CA LEU A 46 -8.22 -4.02 -4.60
C LEU A 46 -9.45 -4.83 -4.18
N LEU A 47 -10.60 -4.16 -4.08
CA LEU A 47 -11.84 -4.83 -3.71
C LEU A 47 -12.53 -5.44 -4.95
N PRO A 48 -13.20 -6.59 -4.79
CA PRO A 48 -14.12 -7.11 -5.79
C PRO A 48 -15.19 -6.09 -6.18
N THR A 49 -15.62 -6.13 -7.43
CA THR A 49 -16.64 -5.22 -7.97
C THR A 49 -17.94 -5.29 -7.18
N GLU A 50 -18.38 -6.49 -6.79
CA GLU A 50 -19.58 -6.69 -5.96
C GLU A 50 -19.53 -5.85 -4.68
N ILE A 51 -18.39 -5.89 -3.98
CA ILE A 51 -18.17 -5.10 -2.76
C ILE A 51 -18.18 -3.61 -3.11
N ILE A 52 -17.53 -3.18 -4.19
CA ILE A 52 -17.52 -1.77 -4.59
C ILE A 52 -18.94 -1.27 -4.92
N THR A 53 -19.78 -2.11 -5.54
CA THR A 53 -21.13 -1.76 -5.96
C THR A 53 -22.19 -1.86 -4.87
N SER A 54 -21.93 -2.62 -3.81
CA SER A 54 -22.93 -2.87 -2.77
C SER A 54 -23.18 -1.68 -1.85
N SER A 55 -22.33 -0.66 -1.88
CA SER A 55 -22.44 0.54 -1.03
C SER A 55 -22.26 1.84 -1.79
N LEU A 56 -23.05 2.85 -1.40
CA LEU A 56 -22.87 4.25 -1.82
C LEU A 56 -21.67 4.91 -1.12
N GLU A 57 -21.26 4.39 0.04
CA GLU A 57 -20.14 4.94 0.80
C GLU A 57 -18.79 4.39 0.34
N PRO A 58 -17.70 5.20 0.40
CA PRO A 58 -16.38 4.70 0.06
C PRO A 58 -15.89 3.67 1.09
N HIS A 59 -15.63 2.44 0.61
CA HIS A 59 -15.06 1.37 1.42
C HIS A 59 -13.71 1.75 2.03
N LEU A 60 -13.50 1.35 3.29
CA LEU A 60 -12.31 1.63 4.08
C LEU A 60 -11.64 0.31 4.49
N SER A 61 -10.35 0.16 4.18
CA SER A 61 -9.51 -0.86 4.81
C SER A 61 -8.77 -0.27 6.00
N CYS A 62 -8.80 -1.00 7.12
CA CYS A 62 -8.07 -0.67 8.33
C CYS A 62 -6.71 -1.37 8.33
N PHE A 63 -5.70 -0.67 8.82
CA PHE A 63 -4.34 -1.16 9.00
C PHE A 63 -3.84 -0.78 10.40
N PRO A 64 -2.92 -1.55 11.02
CA PRO A 64 -2.34 -2.79 10.49
C PRO A 64 -3.40 -3.91 10.34
N VAL A 65 -3.16 -4.79 9.37
CA VAL A 65 -3.89 -6.06 9.20
C VAL A 65 -3.30 -7.10 10.16
N PRO A 66 -3.93 -8.27 10.35
CA PRO A 66 -3.35 -9.33 11.17
C PRO A 66 -1.89 -9.60 10.78
N VAL A 67 -1.04 -9.72 11.79
CA VAL A 67 0.40 -9.95 11.64
C VAL A 67 0.68 -11.34 12.18
N PHE A 68 1.44 -12.12 11.43
CA PHE A 68 1.80 -13.48 11.76
C PHE A 68 3.28 -13.54 12.08
N ARG A 69 3.65 -14.09 13.24
CA ARG A 69 5.04 -14.36 13.60
C ARG A 69 5.41 -15.77 13.15
N LEU A 70 6.45 -15.88 12.33
CA LEU A 70 7.06 -17.17 12.03
C LEU A 70 8.02 -17.57 13.16
N PRO A 71 8.11 -18.86 13.51
CA PRO A 71 9.03 -19.29 14.56
C PRO A 71 10.49 -19.36 14.10
N ASP A 72 10.73 -19.46 12.79
CA ASP A 72 12.07 -19.53 12.21
C ASP A 72 12.13 -18.90 10.81
N LEU A 73 13.10 -18.01 10.58
CA LEU A 73 13.39 -17.37 9.30
C LEU A 73 13.77 -18.40 8.24
N SER A 74 14.34 -19.54 8.62
CA SER A 74 14.73 -20.60 7.69
C SER A 74 13.56 -21.13 6.85
N GLN A 75 12.34 -21.13 7.40
CA GLN A 75 11.14 -21.56 6.67
C GLN A 75 10.85 -20.63 5.48
N LEU A 76 11.01 -19.32 5.67
CA LEU A 76 10.85 -18.33 4.61
C LEU A 76 11.95 -18.44 3.54
N LEU A 77 13.15 -18.88 3.94
CA LEU A 77 14.29 -19.13 3.06
C LEU A 77 14.22 -20.46 2.29
N SER A 78 13.21 -21.31 2.55
CA SER A 78 12.98 -22.53 1.78
C SER A 78 12.78 -22.21 0.29
N SER A 79 13.41 -23.01 -0.58
CA SER A 79 13.27 -22.88 -2.03
C SER A 79 11.81 -22.97 -2.45
N VAL A 80 11.03 -23.89 -1.86
CA VAL A 80 9.61 -24.10 -2.16
C VAL A 80 8.81 -22.82 -1.92
N HIS A 81 8.97 -22.16 -0.77
CA HIS A 81 8.24 -20.92 -0.48
C HIS A 81 8.70 -19.78 -1.40
N CYS A 82 9.99 -19.67 -1.69
CA CYS A 82 10.50 -18.65 -2.60
C CYS A 82 10.00 -18.83 -4.04
N GLU A 83 9.99 -20.06 -4.55
CA GLU A 83 9.48 -20.40 -5.88
C GLU A 83 7.97 -20.14 -5.97
N LEU A 84 7.23 -20.54 -4.96
CA LEU A 84 5.79 -20.29 -4.87
C LEU A 84 5.46 -18.79 -4.85
N LEU A 85 6.23 -17.97 -4.13
CA LEU A 85 6.07 -16.51 -4.17
C LEU A 85 6.34 -15.95 -5.57
N LEU A 86 7.36 -16.45 -6.27
CA LEU A 86 7.63 -16.04 -7.66
C LEU A 86 6.50 -16.45 -8.61
N GLU A 87 5.91 -17.62 -8.38
CA GLU A 87 4.76 -18.11 -9.14
C GLU A 87 3.54 -17.20 -8.93
N PHE A 88 3.23 -16.85 -7.68
CA PHE A 88 2.19 -15.87 -7.35
C PHE A 88 2.43 -14.49 -7.95
N MET A 89 3.67 -14.07 -8.16
CA MET A 89 3.96 -12.79 -8.81
C MET A 89 3.63 -12.80 -10.31
N LYS A 90 3.78 -13.96 -10.97
CA LYS A 90 3.68 -14.11 -12.42
C LYS A 90 2.29 -14.54 -12.88
N ASN A 91 1.71 -15.53 -12.20
CA ASN A 91 0.55 -16.25 -12.67
C ASN A 91 -0.65 -15.97 -11.76
N THR A 92 -1.83 -15.84 -12.36
CA THR A 92 -3.10 -15.77 -11.63
C THR A 92 -3.60 -17.19 -11.38
N ILE A 93 -4.02 -17.49 -10.16
CA ILE A 93 -4.55 -18.83 -9.83
C ILE A 93 -6.04 -18.90 -10.09
N GLU A 94 -6.78 -17.89 -9.60
CA GLU A 94 -8.24 -17.93 -9.67
C GLU A 94 -8.85 -16.53 -9.81
N TYR A 95 -9.89 -16.47 -10.63
CA TYR A 95 -10.83 -15.35 -10.73
C TYR A 95 -12.20 -15.77 -10.20
N SER A 96 -13.01 -14.79 -9.81
CA SER A 96 -14.42 -15.04 -9.54
C SER A 96 -15.10 -15.69 -10.75
N LYS A 97 -15.98 -16.67 -10.49
CA LYS A 97 -16.72 -17.35 -11.56
C LYS A 97 -17.99 -16.58 -11.92
N SER A 98 -18.29 -16.51 -13.22
CA SER A 98 -19.55 -16.00 -13.75
C SER A 98 -20.35 -17.13 -14.41
N TYR A 99 -21.68 -17.06 -14.32
CA TYR A 99 -22.59 -18.05 -14.88
C TYR A 99 -23.30 -17.46 -16.10
N LYS A 100 -23.17 -18.10 -17.27
CA LYS A 100 -23.88 -17.72 -18.50
C LYS A 100 -24.37 -18.97 -19.21
N SER A 101 -25.67 -19.04 -19.47
CA SER A 101 -26.31 -20.14 -20.22
C SER A 101 -25.88 -21.53 -19.74
N SER A 102 -25.89 -21.75 -18.42
CA SER A 102 -25.49 -23.00 -17.75
C SER A 102 -23.99 -23.33 -17.77
N TYR A 103 -23.14 -22.46 -18.31
CA TYR A 103 -21.68 -22.60 -18.28
C TYR A 103 -21.05 -21.63 -17.27
N THR A 104 -19.99 -22.10 -16.61
CA THR A 104 -19.16 -21.32 -15.69
C THR A 104 -17.91 -20.83 -16.39
N PHE A 105 -17.64 -19.53 -16.30
CA PHE A 105 -16.43 -18.92 -16.89
C PHE A 105 -15.70 -18.08 -15.85
N ASP A 106 -14.37 -17.99 -16.00
CA ASP A 106 -13.58 -17.03 -15.26
C ASP A 106 -13.95 -15.61 -15.65
N GLU A 107 -14.37 -14.82 -14.66
CA GLU A 107 -14.60 -13.40 -14.83
C GLU A 107 -13.26 -12.66 -14.75
N THR A 108 -12.48 -12.71 -15.83
CA THR A 108 -11.15 -12.09 -15.93
C THR A 108 -11.18 -10.57 -15.81
N ARG A 109 -12.37 -9.94 -15.91
CA ARG A 109 -12.59 -8.52 -15.63
C ARG A 109 -12.58 -8.23 -14.12
N GLU A 110 -12.81 -9.25 -13.29
CA GLU A 110 -12.78 -9.14 -11.85
C GLU A 110 -11.34 -9.09 -11.32
N VAL A 111 -11.16 -8.61 -10.09
CA VAL A 111 -9.87 -8.77 -9.42
C VAL A 111 -9.61 -10.25 -9.14
N PRO A 112 -8.36 -10.73 -9.27
CA PRO A 112 -7.98 -12.06 -8.79
C PRO A 112 -8.33 -12.26 -7.32
N ILE A 113 -8.61 -13.52 -6.96
CA ILE A 113 -8.90 -13.86 -5.57
C ILE A 113 -7.58 -13.91 -4.78
N SER A 114 -7.49 -13.09 -3.73
CA SER A 114 -6.24 -12.90 -2.97
C SER A 114 -5.97 -13.96 -1.90
N HIS A 115 -6.89 -14.90 -1.66
CA HIS A 115 -6.83 -15.83 -0.54
C HIS A 115 -5.61 -16.75 -0.58
N TYR A 116 -5.12 -17.11 -1.78
CA TYR A 116 -3.93 -17.94 -1.93
C TYR A 116 -2.69 -17.32 -1.29
N VAL A 117 -2.50 -16.01 -1.48
CA VAL A 117 -1.38 -15.26 -0.90
C VAL A 117 -1.68 -14.84 0.53
N CYS A 118 -2.88 -14.30 0.79
CA CYS A 118 -3.21 -13.69 2.07
C CYS A 118 -3.50 -14.70 3.18
N GLN A 119 -3.95 -15.91 2.86
CA GLN A 119 -4.39 -16.91 3.83
C GLN A 119 -3.66 -18.24 3.62
N TRP A 120 -3.83 -18.85 2.45
CA TRP A 120 -3.34 -20.22 2.20
C TRP A 120 -1.82 -20.34 2.32
N TRP A 121 -1.06 -19.38 1.78
CA TRP A 121 0.40 -19.39 1.88
C TRP A 121 0.90 -19.26 3.32
N ILE A 122 0.23 -18.43 4.14
CA ILE A 122 0.63 -18.20 5.54
C ILE A 122 0.44 -19.46 6.38
N ILE A 123 -0.65 -20.20 6.18
CA ILE A 123 -0.93 -21.42 6.95
C ILE A 123 -0.01 -22.59 6.58
N GLN A 124 0.78 -22.50 5.51
CA GLN A 124 1.77 -23.52 5.17
C GLN A 124 2.98 -23.51 6.12
N PHE A 125 3.20 -22.42 6.86
CA PHE A 125 4.32 -22.32 7.79
C PHE A 125 4.03 -23.08 9.09
N GLN A 126 4.99 -23.91 9.51
CA GLN A 126 4.85 -24.70 10.73
C GLN A 126 5.03 -23.81 11.95
N GLY A 127 4.09 -23.88 12.89
CA GLY A 127 4.16 -23.14 14.16
C GLY A 127 3.95 -21.63 14.02
N VAL A 128 3.36 -21.16 12.91
CA VAL A 128 2.99 -19.75 12.75
C VAL A 128 1.99 -19.32 13.81
N GLN A 129 2.24 -18.17 14.44
CA GLN A 129 1.37 -17.62 15.47
C GLN A 129 0.80 -16.28 15.02
N ASN A 130 -0.48 -16.03 15.34
CA ASN A 130 -1.08 -14.73 15.13
C ASN A 130 -0.59 -13.77 16.22
N ASP A 131 0.21 -12.79 15.82
CA ASP A 131 0.82 -11.82 16.71
C ASP A 131 -0.04 -10.57 16.84
N ASN A 132 -1.23 -10.76 17.41
CA ASN A 132 -2.17 -9.67 17.68
C ASN A 132 -1.69 -8.73 18.80
N GLN A 133 -0.58 -9.06 19.48
CA GLN A 133 -0.04 -8.29 20.62
C GLN A 133 0.94 -7.19 20.22
N ILE A 134 1.34 -7.08 18.93
CA ILE A 134 2.11 -5.92 18.46
C ILE A 134 1.26 -4.67 18.63
N ASN A 135 1.54 -3.93 19.71
CA ASN A 135 0.94 -2.66 20.14
C ASN A 135 0.33 -1.84 19.00
N THR A 136 -0.94 -2.10 18.69
CA THR A 136 -1.75 -1.42 17.68
C THR A 136 -2.23 -0.06 18.18
N SER A 137 -1.39 0.73 18.84
CA SER A 137 -1.81 2.05 19.31
C SER A 137 -2.09 3.00 18.13
N ILE A 138 -1.56 2.70 16.94
CA ILE A 138 -1.70 3.52 15.74
C ILE A 138 -2.33 2.70 14.62
N SER A 139 -3.65 2.82 14.50
CA SER A 139 -4.38 2.34 13.35
C SER A 139 -4.59 3.45 12.33
N PHE A 140 -4.62 3.10 11.04
CA PHE A 140 -4.96 4.03 9.98
C PHE A 140 -5.86 3.39 8.93
N LYS A 141 -6.65 4.24 8.26
CA LYS A 141 -7.61 3.80 7.24
C LYS A 141 -7.18 4.22 5.84
N LYS A 142 -7.31 3.33 4.86
CA LYS A 142 -7.17 3.66 3.45
C LYS A 142 -8.51 3.52 2.75
N LYS A 143 -8.89 4.57 2.00
CA LYS A 143 -10.12 4.57 1.21
C LYS A 143 -9.88 3.87 -0.12
N HIS A 144 -10.70 2.87 -0.42
CA HIS A 144 -10.94 2.40 -1.77
C HIS A 144 -11.85 3.41 -2.46
N ARG A 145 -11.49 3.79 -3.68
CA ARG A 145 -12.21 4.82 -4.44
C ARG A 145 -12.19 4.45 -5.91
N ASP A 146 -12.56 3.21 -6.15
CA ASP A 146 -12.83 2.71 -7.48
C ASP A 146 -14.16 3.31 -7.93
N GLN A 147 -14.27 3.57 -9.22
CA GLN A 147 -15.42 4.28 -9.80
C GLN A 147 -15.91 3.49 -10.99
N ILE A 148 -17.20 3.22 -11.09
CA ILE A 148 -17.76 2.71 -12.34
C ILE A 148 -17.89 3.89 -13.30
N ARG A 149 -17.27 3.79 -14.48
CA ARG A 149 -17.40 4.81 -15.53
C ARG A 149 -18.36 4.30 -16.59
N TYR A 150 -19.35 5.12 -16.94
CA TYR A 150 -20.39 4.77 -17.91
C TYR A 150 -19.83 4.54 -19.33
N LYS A 151 -18.83 5.34 -19.74
CA LYS A 151 -18.02 5.10 -20.94
C LYS A 151 -17.04 3.98 -20.62
N ASN A 152 -17.24 2.78 -21.19
CA ASN A 152 -16.67 1.49 -20.77
C ASN A 152 -17.25 0.92 -19.46
N SER A 153 -18.58 0.84 -19.38
CA SER A 153 -19.32 0.15 -18.29
C SER A 153 -18.89 -1.30 -18.04
N ALA A 154 -18.16 -1.92 -18.97
CA ALA A 154 -17.66 -3.28 -18.83
C ALA A 154 -16.58 -3.44 -17.73
N LEU A 155 -15.93 -2.36 -17.27
CA LEU A 155 -14.87 -2.39 -16.25
C LEU A 155 -14.97 -1.17 -15.32
N PRO A 156 -15.02 -1.34 -13.98
CA PRO A 156 -14.85 -0.22 -13.07
C PRO A 156 -13.47 0.41 -13.28
N PHE A 157 -13.39 1.73 -13.31
CA PHE A 157 -12.12 2.44 -13.19
C PHE A 157 -11.52 2.16 -11.82
N ARG A 158 -10.56 1.23 -11.79
CA ARG A 158 -9.81 0.86 -10.60
C ARG A 158 -8.57 1.73 -10.43
N ARG A 159 -8.26 2.06 -9.19
CA ARG A 159 -6.99 2.72 -8.88
C ARG A 159 -5.86 1.70 -8.92
N SER A 160 -4.64 2.18 -9.16
CA SER A 160 -3.45 1.31 -9.15
C SER A 160 -3.31 0.60 -7.79
N GLY A 161 -3.29 -0.73 -7.84
CA GLY A 161 -3.04 -1.57 -6.66
C GLY A 161 -1.64 -1.34 -6.09
N LEU A 162 -0.62 -1.26 -6.96
CA LEU A 162 0.76 -0.93 -6.56
C LEU A 162 0.82 0.38 -5.76
N TRP A 163 0.10 1.43 -6.20
CA TRP A 163 0.05 2.69 -5.47
C TRP A 163 -0.66 2.55 -4.11
N MET A 164 -1.68 1.69 -4.00
CA MET A 164 -2.28 1.37 -2.71
C MET A 164 -1.28 0.70 -1.78
N THR A 165 -0.59 -0.33 -2.27
CA THR A 165 0.46 -1.06 -1.55
C THR A 165 1.56 -0.13 -1.05
N MET A 166 2.13 0.71 -1.92
CA MET A 166 3.15 1.70 -1.52
C MET A 166 2.66 2.61 -0.39
N LYS A 167 1.43 3.12 -0.47
CA LYS A 167 0.87 3.98 0.58
C LYS A 167 0.65 3.27 1.90
N VAL A 168 0.30 1.99 1.87
CA VAL A 168 0.13 1.17 3.09
C VAL A 168 1.50 0.93 3.69
N VAL A 169 2.44 0.39 2.92
CA VAL A 169 3.81 0.09 3.34
C VAL A 169 4.50 1.32 3.93
N PHE A 170 4.54 2.44 3.21
CA PHE A 170 5.18 3.66 3.74
C PHE A 170 4.53 4.14 5.03
N GLN A 171 3.21 4.12 5.12
CA GLN A 171 2.56 4.55 6.35
C GLN A 171 2.87 3.58 7.49
N SER A 172 2.78 2.26 7.27
CA SER A 172 3.09 1.24 8.27
C SER A 172 4.51 1.39 8.82
N ILE A 173 5.51 1.45 7.94
CA ILE A 173 6.92 1.59 8.32
C ILE A 173 7.14 2.87 9.13
N LEU A 174 6.61 4.01 8.64
CA LEU A 174 6.81 5.29 9.31
C LEU A 174 6.07 5.37 10.64
N THR A 175 4.85 4.83 10.74
CA THR A 175 4.13 4.79 12.02
C THR A 175 4.78 3.84 13.02
N LYS A 176 5.41 2.75 12.56
CA LYS A 176 6.14 1.84 13.43
C LYS A 176 7.42 2.50 13.96
N ARG A 177 8.19 3.19 13.11
CA ARG A 177 9.45 3.83 13.50
C ARG A 177 9.27 5.13 14.28
N LEU A 178 8.28 5.95 13.94
CA LEU A 178 8.13 7.33 14.44
C LEU A 178 6.84 7.54 15.24
N GLY A 179 6.08 6.49 15.53
CA GLY A 179 4.80 6.60 16.22
C GLY A 179 3.81 7.52 15.48
N LYS A 180 3.09 8.36 16.23
CA LYS A 180 2.04 9.25 15.68
C LYS A 180 2.59 10.23 14.64
N ILE A 181 3.83 10.70 14.84
CA ILE A 181 4.54 11.60 13.92
C ILE A 181 4.74 10.93 12.55
N GLY A 182 4.90 9.61 12.51
CA GLY A 182 5.04 8.83 11.28
C GLY A 182 3.91 9.05 10.27
N THR A 183 2.68 9.30 10.75
CA THR A 183 1.55 9.63 9.87
C THR A 183 1.73 10.99 9.19
N ILE A 184 2.31 11.97 9.88
CA ILE A 184 2.60 13.29 9.31
C ILE A 184 3.73 13.17 8.28
N VAL A 185 4.83 12.50 8.65
CA VAL A 185 5.97 12.27 7.75
C VAL A 185 5.53 11.56 6.48
N TYR A 186 4.71 10.51 6.60
CA TYR A 186 4.10 9.84 5.44
C TYR A 186 3.31 10.82 4.55
N LYS A 187 2.47 11.67 5.14
CA LYS A 187 1.68 12.64 4.35
C LYS A 187 2.58 13.66 3.65
N LEU A 188 3.65 14.12 4.30
CA LEU A 188 4.64 15.03 3.72
C LEU A 188 5.38 14.37 2.56
N LEU A 189 5.93 13.18 2.75
CA LEU A 189 6.66 12.44 1.71
C LEU A 189 5.81 12.22 0.45
N ILE A 190 4.55 11.80 0.60
CA ILE A 190 3.68 11.64 -0.56
C ILE A 190 3.36 13.00 -1.21
N THR A 191 3.28 14.08 -0.43
CA THR A 191 3.01 15.42 -0.97
C THR A 191 4.22 15.95 -1.73
N ASP A 192 5.42 15.84 -1.18
CA ASP A 192 6.66 16.22 -1.85
C ASP A 192 6.90 15.39 -3.11
N PHE A 193 6.68 14.07 -3.07
CA PHE A 193 6.75 13.22 -4.27
C PHE A 193 5.80 13.69 -5.38
N LEU A 194 4.56 14.03 -5.05
CA LEU A 194 3.59 14.54 -6.03
C LEU A 194 4.04 15.89 -6.62
N THR A 195 4.55 16.79 -5.78
CA THR A 195 5.07 18.09 -6.21
C THR A 195 6.30 17.92 -7.11
N TYR A 196 7.23 17.05 -6.72
CA TYR A 196 8.41 16.70 -7.51
C TYR A 196 7.98 16.16 -8.89
N PHE A 197 7.05 15.20 -8.93
CA PHE A 197 6.57 14.62 -10.18
C PHE A 197 6.00 15.66 -11.16
N ILE A 198 5.22 16.63 -10.67
CA ILE A 198 4.69 17.71 -11.51
C ILE A 198 5.84 18.59 -12.03
N SER A 199 6.71 19.05 -11.12
CA SER A 199 7.82 19.93 -11.48
C SER A 199 8.81 19.30 -12.48
N THR A 200 9.07 18.00 -12.34
CA THR A 200 9.97 17.25 -13.21
C THR A 200 9.35 17.02 -14.58
N ARG A 201 8.04 16.73 -14.64
CA ARG A 201 7.33 16.52 -15.91
C ARG A 201 7.24 17.80 -16.74
N GLU A 202 7.07 18.96 -16.10
CA GLU A 202 7.13 20.26 -16.79
C GLU A 202 8.52 20.56 -17.34
N LYS A 203 9.58 20.23 -16.59
CA LYS A 203 10.97 20.51 -17.00
C LYS A 203 11.52 19.56 -18.06
N LEU A 204 11.27 18.25 -17.93
CA LEU A 204 11.99 17.23 -18.70
C LEU A 204 11.26 16.77 -19.96
N ILE A 205 9.93 16.67 -19.94
CA ILE A 205 9.24 15.85 -20.95
C ILE A 205 8.79 16.68 -22.17
N ARG A 206 8.82 18.02 -22.13
CA ARG A 206 8.28 18.94 -23.17
C ARG A 206 6.83 18.67 -23.61
N SER A 207 6.20 17.57 -23.19
CA SER A 207 4.76 17.34 -23.28
C SER A 207 4.11 18.13 -22.15
N ARG A 208 3.39 19.21 -22.49
CA ARG A 208 2.62 19.96 -21.51
C ARG A 208 1.61 19.03 -20.85
N ILE A 209 1.61 18.99 -19.53
CA ILE A 209 0.49 18.42 -18.77
C ILE A 209 -0.74 19.25 -19.18
N SER A 210 -1.87 18.60 -19.48
CA SER A 210 -3.09 19.36 -19.73
C SER A 210 -3.42 20.23 -18.51
N ILE A 211 -3.87 21.46 -18.75
CA ILE A 211 -4.20 22.41 -17.67
C ILE A 211 -5.18 21.76 -16.68
N ASP A 212 -6.16 21.00 -17.17
CA ASP A 212 -7.10 20.25 -16.34
C ASP A 212 -6.40 19.25 -15.41
N LEU A 213 -5.47 18.45 -15.94
CA LEU A 213 -4.73 17.47 -15.15
C LEU A 213 -3.83 18.16 -14.12
N LEU A 214 -3.17 19.26 -14.50
CA LEU A 214 -2.37 20.08 -13.59
C LEU A 214 -3.23 20.63 -12.44
N MET A 215 -4.38 21.23 -12.75
CA MET A 215 -5.32 21.73 -11.75
C MET A 215 -5.82 20.62 -10.83
N HIS A 216 -6.10 19.42 -11.35
CA HIS A 216 -6.45 18.26 -10.53
C HIS A 216 -5.31 17.83 -9.59
N CYS A 217 -4.07 17.88 -10.06
CA CYS A 217 -2.89 17.56 -9.27
C CYS A 217 -2.64 18.60 -8.16
N LEU A 218 -2.70 19.89 -8.49
CA LEU A 218 -2.58 21.00 -7.52
C LEU A 218 -3.66 20.91 -6.44
N ARG A 219 -4.93 20.72 -6.82
CA ARG A 219 -6.03 20.51 -5.85
C ARG A 219 -5.77 19.30 -4.93
N LYS A 220 -5.16 18.22 -5.44
CA LYS A 220 -4.79 17.07 -4.61
C LYS A 220 -3.68 17.43 -3.61
N ILE A 221 -2.67 18.19 -4.03
CA ILE A 221 -1.58 18.65 -3.15
C ILE A 221 -2.12 19.56 -2.05
N VAL A 222 -2.91 20.58 -2.41
CA VAL A 222 -3.54 21.50 -1.43
C VAL A 222 -4.38 20.73 -0.41
N ARG A 223 -5.23 19.79 -0.85
CA ARG A 223 -6.01 18.94 0.05
C ARG A 223 -5.15 18.08 0.98
N ARG A 224 -3.92 17.73 0.60
CA ARG A 224 -2.98 17.00 1.47
C ARG A 224 -2.30 17.94 2.47
N LEU A 225 -1.92 19.14 2.05
CA LEU A 225 -1.39 20.17 2.94
C LEU A 225 -2.40 20.50 4.05
N ASN A 226 -3.68 20.71 3.72
CA ASN A 226 -4.72 20.96 4.72
C ASN A 226 -4.87 19.79 5.72
N LYS A 227 -4.66 18.55 5.27
CA LYS A 227 -4.68 17.36 6.13
C LYS A 227 -3.44 17.21 7.00
N ILE A 228 -2.34 17.88 6.66
CA ILE A 228 -1.13 17.95 7.47
C ILE A 228 -1.32 19.03 8.52
N ASP A 229 -1.85 20.20 8.12
CA ASP A 229 -2.13 21.32 9.02
C ASP A 229 -3.06 20.91 10.17
N GLY A 230 -4.16 20.21 9.87
CA GLY A 230 -5.07 19.69 10.90
C GLY A 230 -4.49 18.60 11.81
N LEU A 231 -3.34 18.01 11.46
CA LEU A 231 -2.61 17.09 12.36
C LEU A 231 -1.55 17.83 13.17
N LEU A 232 -0.91 18.85 12.60
CA LEU A 232 0.10 19.64 13.32
C LEU A 232 -0.49 20.38 14.52
N SER A 233 -1.74 20.83 14.40
CA SER A 233 -2.48 21.43 15.52
C SER A 233 -2.76 20.46 16.68
N THR A 234 -2.47 19.17 16.52
CA THR A 234 -2.74 18.11 17.52
C THR A 234 -1.47 17.48 18.11
N ILE A 235 -0.27 17.90 17.68
CA ILE A 235 1.00 17.31 18.13
C ILE A 235 1.88 18.39 18.78
N ASP A 236 2.07 18.30 20.10
CA ASP A 236 2.94 19.16 20.92
C ASP A 236 4.44 18.78 20.85
N SER A 237 4.98 18.50 19.67
CA SER A 237 6.39 18.10 19.53
C SER A 237 7.28 19.24 19.04
N ASN A 238 7.81 20.04 19.98
CA ASN A 238 8.64 21.24 19.70
C ASN A 238 9.87 20.98 18.80
N ASN A 239 10.41 19.75 18.76
CA ASN A 239 11.65 19.46 18.04
C ASN A 239 11.47 19.12 16.54
N ILE A 240 10.28 18.71 16.11
CA ILE A 240 10.05 18.21 14.73
C ILE A 240 9.28 19.24 13.87
N THR A 241 8.55 20.14 14.54
CA THR A 241 7.78 21.21 13.91
C THR A 241 8.62 22.10 12.97
N PRO A 242 9.87 22.50 13.30
CA PRO A 242 10.68 23.33 12.41
C PRO A 242 11.02 22.63 11.08
N TRP A 243 11.39 21.36 11.14
CA TRP A 243 11.69 20.57 9.94
C TRP A 243 10.46 20.34 9.06
N ILE A 244 9.31 20.02 9.69
CA ILE A 244 8.04 19.88 8.97
C ILE A 244 7.66 21.20 8.29
N GLN A 245 7.83 22.32 8.98
CA GLN A 245 7.53 23.64 8.45
C GLN A 245 8.48 24.01 7.29
N ASN A 246 9.76 23.66 7.37
CA ASN A 246 10.71 23.89 6.28
C ASN A 246 10.31 23.13 5.00
N ILE A 247 10.04 21.82 5.10
CA ILE A 247 9.58 21.01 3.95
C ILE A 247 8.28 21.58 3.38
N ARG A 248 7.37 22.05 4.23
CA ARG A 248 6.13 22.68 3.80
C ARG A 248 6.39 23.94 2.97
N GLU A 249 7.28 24.81 3.44
CA GLU A 249 7.62 26.03 2.70
C GLU A 249 8.32 25.72 1.38
N GLU A 250 9.20 24.72 1.34
CA GLU A 250 9.78 24.23 0.07
C GLU A 250 8.71 23.73 -0.90
N ILE A 251 7.72 22.96 -0.43
CA ILE A 251 6.60 22.49 -1.26
C ILE A 251 5.79 23.69 -1.78
N LYS A 252 5.49 24.69 -0.94
CA LYS A 252 4.77 25.90 -1.35
C LYS A 252 5.55 26.69 -2.41
N GLN A 253 6.86 26.86 -2.23
CA GLN A 253 7.72 27.52 -3.21
C GLN A 253 7.74 26.75 -4.54
N LYS A 254 7.83 25.41 -4.52
CA LYS A 254 7.75 24.58 -5.72
C LYS A 254 6.41 24.75 -6.44
N ILE A 255 5.30 24.80 -5.70
CA ILE A 255 3.97 25.06 -6.27
C ILE A 255 3.90 26.45 -6.92
N GLY A 256 4.41 27.48 -6.25
CA GLY A 256 4.43 28.85 -6.78
C GLY A 256 5.28 29.04 -8.04
N ARG A 257 6.20 28.10 -8.33
CA ARG A 257 6.97 28.08 -9.58
C ARG A 257 6.26 27.34 -10.72
N ILE A 258 5.27 26.52 -10.40
CA ILE A 258 4.47 25.72 -11.35
C ILE A 258 3.24 26.51 -11.83
N THR A 259 2.66 27.34 -10.95
CA THR A 259 1.54 28.25 -11.24
C THR A 259 2.02 29.54 -11.87
#